data_AF-A0A2M7CKL5-F1
#
_entry.id   AF-A0A2M7CKL5-F1
#
_cell.length_a   1.000
_cell.length_b   1.000
_cell.length_c   1.000
_cell.angle_alpha   90.00
_cell.angle_beta   90.00
_cell.angle_gamma   90.00
#
_symmetry.space_group_name_H-M   'P 1'
#
loop_
_entity.id
_entity.type
_entity.pdbx_description
1 polymer ?
#
loop_
_entity_poly.entity_id
_entity_poly.type
_entity_poly.pdbx_seq_one_letter_code
_entity_poly.pdbx_strand_id
1 'polypeptide(L)'
;MWGCLNRLPVQLSPRQGFYQQHLWGAYLHDKPAGGPPYRFLLAFSRKFLREWLRELLLYHGPDLTGLLQIFPPNGVNEVDQMGDLLTRIIAQDIQSAPDSLRVHFYAAPYQVVRSRQRERQGMLSFDAAEFLRLLEMAIVFRTMLLPDQQEMLLELLTLRDPKEEGFYWGRFLGMLTPTAKDMLDAWRIRAWPRERVRLLYELTRFVYVDFSQSV
;
A
#
# COMPACT_ATOMS: atom_id res chain seq x y z
N MET A 1 7.10 -4.46 -7.80
CA MET A 1 7.77 -3.81 -6.65
C MET A 1 9.24 -3.73 -6.93
N TRP A 2 9.83 -2.55 -6.84
CA TRP A 2 11.28 -2.32 -6.90
C TRP A 2 11.82 -2.10 -5.49
N GLY A 3 12.96 -2.66 -5.15
CA GLY A 3 13.57 -2.52 -3.83
C GLY A 3 15.06 -2.21 -3.92
N CYS A 4 15.53 -1.38 -2.99
CA CYS A 4 16.92 -0.99 -2.82
C CYS A 4 17.25 -0.98 -1.33
N LEU A 5 17.86 -2.07 -0.84
CA LEU A 5 18.00 -2.36 0.59
C LEU A 5 19.45 -2.59 1.00
N ASN A 6 19.83 -2.17 2.20
CA ASN A 6 21.17 -2.40 2.75
C ASN A 6 21.54 -3.90 2.85
N ARG A 7 20.55 -4.78 2.99
CA ARG A 7 20.69 -6.23 3.05
C ARG A 7 19.65 -6.91 2.17
N LEU A 8 20.03 -8.02 1.52
CA LEU A 8 19.09 -8.81 0.74
C LEU A 8 18.21 -9.62 1.70
N PRO A 9 16.87 -9.51 1.60
CA PRO A 9 15.98 -10.32 2.42
C PRO A 9 16.19 -11.82 2.16
N VAL A 10 16.24 -12.64 3.23
CA VAL A 10 16.40 -14.12 3.11
C VAL A 10 15.36 -14.73 2.18
N GLN A 11 14.15 -14.16 2.14
CA GLN A 11 13.06 -14.57 1.25
C GLN A 11 13.40 -14.46 -0.24
N LEU A 12 14.39 -13.64 -0.61
CA LEU A 12 14.85 -13.44 -1.98
C LEU A 12 16.12 -14.25 -2.30
N SER A 13 16.72 -14.90 -1.31
CA SER A 13 17.86 -15.78 -1.53
C SER A 13 17.41 -17.03 -2.30
N PRO A 14 18.08 -17.41 -3.40
CA PRO A 14 17.57 -18.35 -4.41
C PRO A 14 17.41 -19.82 -3.98
N ARG A 15 17.27 -20.16 -2.69
CA ARG A 15 17.18 -21.56 -2.25
C ARG A 15 16.15 -21.91 -1.17
N GLN A 16 15.56 -20.99 -0.39
CA GLN A 16 14.66 -21.34 0.71
C GLN A 16 13.69 -20.21 1.12
N GLY A 17 12.68 -19.91 0.30
CA GLY A 17 11.71 -18.85 0.61
C GLY A 17 10.24 -19.30 0.53
N PHE A 18 9.45 -18.97 1.56
CA PHE A 18 8.00 -19.21 1.65
C PHE A 18 7.19 -18.65 0.45
N TYR A 19 7.76 -17.68 -0.27
CA TYR A 19 7.12 -16.96 -1.37
C TYR A 19 7.43 -17.45 -2.78
N GLN A 20 8.23 -18.51 -2.97
CA GLN A 20 8.46 -19.05 -4.34
C GLN A 20 7.14 -19.36 -5.08
N GLN A 21 6.10 -19.76 -4.34
CA GLN A 21 4.79 -20.12 -4.88
C GLN A 21 3.94 -18.90 -5.30
N HIS A 22 4.25 -17.72 -4.76
CA HIS A 22 3.44 -16.50 -4.90
C HIS A 22 4.13 -15.43 -5.76
N LEU A 23 5.41 -15.63 -6.07
CA LEU A 23 6.20 -14.77 -6.96
C LEU A 23 5.96 -15.19 -8.42
N TRP A 24 5.58 -14.23 -9.25
CA TRP A 24 5.56 -14.39 -10.70
C TRP A 24 6.96 -14.25 -11.31
N GLY A 25 7.83 -13.51 -10.64
CA GLY A 25 9.22 -13.35 -11.05
C GLY A 25 10.01 -12.49 -10.07
N ALA A 26 11.31 -12.75 -10.01
CA ALA A 26 12.26 -11.96 -9.26
C ALA A 26 13.50 -11.71 -10.11
N TYR A 27 13.99 -10.47 -10.09
CA TYR A 27 15.26 -10.08 -10.68
C TYR A 27 16.12 -9.47 -9.58
N LEU A 28 17.32 -10.00 -9.40
CA LEU A 28 18.32 -9.46 -8.50
C LEU A 28 19.40 -8.79 -9.35
N HIS A 29 19.69 -7.52 -9.08
CA HIS A 29 20.79 -6.82 -9.71
C HIS A 29 22.09 -7.10 -8.94
N ASP A 30 23.15 -7.47 -9.65
CA ASP A 30 24.41 -7.86 -9.03
C ASP A 30 25.00 -6.75 -8.14
N LYS A 31 25.52 -7.16 -6.98
CA LYS A 31 26.19 -6.26 -6.04
C LYS A 31 27.61 -5.97 -6.55
N PRO A 32 28.00 -4.71 -6.78
CA PRO A 32 29.40 -4.39 -7.03
C PRO A 32 30.24 -4.68 -5.78
N ALA A 33 31.46 -5.20 -5.93
CA ALA A 33 32.37 -5.43 -4.80
C ALA A 33 32.65 -4.09 -4.08
N GLY A 34 32.26 -3.97 -2.81
CA GLY A 34 32.30 -2.71 -2.04
C GLY A 34 31.17 -1.71 -2.35
N GLY A 35 30.14 -2.13 -3.09
CA GLY A 35 29.12 -1.27 -3.70
C GLY A 35 27.80 -1.09 -2.92
N PRO A 36 26.88 -0.27 -3.50
CA PRO A 36 25.63 0.23 -2.90
C PRO A 36 24.64 -0.87 -2.43
N PRO A 37 23.53 -0.49 -1.75
CA PRO A 37 22.44 -1.40 -1.36
C PRO A 37 22.01 -2.38 -2.48
N TYR A 38 21.57 -3.57 -2.06
CA TYR A 38 21.00 -4.61 -2.92
C TYR A 38 19.76 -4.08 -3.65
N ARG A 39 19.80 -4.17 -4.98
CA ARG A 39 18.69 -3.78 -5.84
C ARG A 39 17.99 -4.99 -6.40
N PHE A 40 16.66 -4.98 -6.35
CA PHE A 40 15.87 -6.08 -6.88
C PHE A 40 14.52 -5.60 -7.41
N LEU A 41 13.94 -6.40 -8.31
CA LEU A 41 12.59 -6.24 -8.81
C LEU A 41 11.81 -7.52 -8.51
N LEU A 42 10.64 -7.37 -7.87
CA LEU A 42 9.71 -8.47 -7.60
C LEU A 42 8.37 -8.22 -8.29
N ALA A 43 7.85 -9.28 -8.89
CA ALA A 43 6.48 -9.35 -9.38
C ALA A 43 5.74 -10.44 -8.60
N PHE A 44 4.62 -10.07 -7.97
CA PHE A 44 3.75 -11.00 -7.24
C PHE A 44 2.33 -10.43 -7.17
N SER A 45 1.37 -11.30 -6.82
CA SER A 45 -0.02 -10.88 -6.66
C SER A 45 -0.16 -9.89 -5.50
N ARG A 46 -0.80 -8.74 -5.77
CA ARG A 46 -1.06 -7.68 -4.77
C ARG A 46 -1.69 -8.21 -3.47
N LYS A 47 -2.46 -9.29 -3.54
CA LYS A 47 -3.13 -9.92 -2.39
C LYS A 47 -2.16 -10.34 -1.27
N PHE A 48 -0.89 -10.60 -1.61
CA PHE A 48 0.14 -11.04 -0.66
C PHE A 48 1.04 -9.90 -0.16
N LEU A 49 0.73 -8.64 -0.50
CA LEU A 49 1.58 -7.51 -0.15
C LEU A 49 1.74 -7.34 1.37
N ARG A 50 0.66 -7.53 2.13
CA ARG A 50 0.70 -7.43 3.59
C ARG A 50 1.57 -8.52 4.19
N GLU A 51 1.31 -9.76 3.83
CA GLU A 51 1.99 -10.94 4.36
C GLU A 51 3.49 -10.84 4.08
N TRP A 52 3.83 -10.47 2.85
CA TRP A 52 5.20 -10.27 2.42
C TRP A 52 5.91 -9.18 3.24
N LEU A 53 5.27 -8.02 3.43
CA LEU A 53 5.84 -6.92 4.21
C LEU A 53 5.95 -7.27 5.71
N ARG A 54 4.95 -7.95 6.27
CA ARG A 54 4.94 -8.41 7.66
C ARG A 54 6.11 -9.36 7.93
N GLU A 55 6.33 -10.33 7.05
CA GLU A 55 7.47 -11.24 7.20
C GLU A 55 8.81 -10.54 7.01
N LEU A 56 8.90 -9.63 6.04
CA LEU A 56 10.11 -8.83 5.84
C LEU A 56 10.51 -8.12 7.15
N LEU A 57 9.54 -7.49 7.80
CA LEU A 57 9.74 -6.80 9.07
C LEU A 57 9.94 -7.75 10.26
N LEU A 58 9.32 -8.93 10.27
CA LEU A 58 9.52 -9.92 11.33
C LEU A 58 10.95 -10.49 11.34
N TYR A 59 11.48 -10.80 10.15
CA TYR A 59 12.78 -11.49 10.03
C TYR A 59 13.98 -10.54 9.98
N HIS A 60 13.83 -9.34 9.41
CA HIS A 60 14.93 -8.38 9.28
C HIS A 60 14.80 -7.19 10.22
N GLY A 61 13.60 -6.94 10.75
CA GLY A 61 13.38 -5.99 11.82
C GLY A 61 13.90 -4.57 11.53
N PRO A 62 14.41 -3.86 12.55
CA PRO A 62 14.90 -2.47 12.45
C PRO A 62 16.22 -2.35 11.67
N ASP A 63 16.92 -3.45 11.44
CA ASP A 63 18.21 -3.45 10.74
C ASP A 63 18.07 -3.22 9.22
N LEU A 64 16.87 -3.41 8.69
CA LEU A 64 16.59 -3.24 7.28
C LEU A 64 16.39 -1.76 6.98
N THR A 65 17.25 -1.21 6.13
CA THR A 65 17.16 0.19 5.69
C THR A 65 17.18 0.27 4.17
N GLY A 66 16.58 1.33 3.64
CA GLY A 66 16.48 1.54 2.20
C GLY A 66 15.06 1.84 1.75
N LEU A 67 14.79 1.59 0.48
CA LEU A 67 13.55 2.00 -0.18
C LEU A 67 12.88 0.80 -0.86
N LEU A 68 11.58 0.64 -0.60
CA LEU A 68 10.68 -0.21 -1.35
C LEU A 68 9.70 0.65 -2.14
N GLN A 69 9.64 0.48 -3.45
CA GLN A 69 8.70 1.16 -4.33
C GLN A 69 7.67 0.14 -4.83
N ILE A 70 6.41 0.33 -4.42
CA ILE A 70 5.27 -0.51 -4.75
C ILE A 70 4.44 0.22 -5.80
N PHE A 71 4.28 -0.40 -6.97
CA PHE A 71 3.53 0.14 -8.08
C PHE A 71 2.89 -1.00 -8.87
N PRO A 72 1.69 -0.82 -9.43
CA PRO A 72 1.09 -1.76 -10.35
C PRO A 72 1.78 -1.72 -11.73
N PRO A 73 1.66 -2.79 -12.52
CA PRO A 73 2.07 -2.75 -13.92
C PRO A 73 1.21 -1.76 -14.73
N ASN A 74 1.76 -1.26 -15.85
CA ASN A 74 0.97 -0.51 -16.83
C ASN A 74 -0.11 -1.42 -17.43
N GLY A 75 -1.30 -0.84 -17.67
CA GLY A 75 -2.35 -1.52 -18.42
C GLY A 75 -1.95 -1.67 -19.89
N VAL A 76 -2.52 -2.66 -20.58
CA VAL A 76 -2.26 -2.96 -22.01
C VAL A 76 -2.53 -1.76 -22.95
N ASN A 77 -3.27 -0.75 -22.49
CA ASN A 77 -3.69 0.42 -23.26
C ASN A 77 -3.10 1.76 -22.77
N GLU A 78 -2.08 1.74 -21.91
CA GLU A 78 -1.44 2.98 -21.42
C GLU A 78 -0.23 3.35 -22.28
N VAL A 79 -0.10 4.66 -22.58
CA VAL A 79 0.91 5.24 -23.49
C VAL A 79 2.34 5.04 -22.99
N ASP A 80 2.53 4.91 -21.68
CA ASP A 80 3.83 4.65 -21.08
C ASP A 80 4.16 3.15 -21.19
N GLN A 81 5.33 2.80 -21.69
CA GLN A 81 5.79 1.40 -21.66
C GLN A 81 6.28 1.06 -20.25
N MET A 82 6.17 -0.21 -19.83
CA MET A 82 6.69 -0.66 -18.52
C MET A 82 8.16 -0.27 -18.31
N GLY A 83 8.96 -0.22 -19.39
CA GLY A 83 10.34 0.26 -19.36
C GLY A 83 10.49 1.71 -18.91
N ASP A 84 9.60 2.60 -19.34
CA ASP A 84 9.60 4.01 -18.92
C ASP A 84 9.25 4.15 -17.44
N LEU A 85 8.25 3.38 -16.98
CA LEU A 85 7.87 3.33 -15.57
C LEU A 85 9.05 2.88 -14.70
N LEU A 86 9.70 1.77 -15.08
CA LEU A 86 10.86 1.25 -14.36
C LEU A 86 12.02 2.24 -14.37
N THR A 87 12.29 2.88 -15.50
CA THR A 87 13.35 3.90 -15.60
C THR A 87 13.10 5.06 -14.63
N ARG A 88 11.85 5.53 -14.51
CA ARG A 88 11.48 6.59 -13.56
C ARG A 88 11.61 6.14 -12.10
N ILE A 89 11.16 4.93 -11.78
CA ILE A 89 11.29 4.33 -10.45
C ILE A 89 12.76 4.22 -10.05
N ILE A 90 13.61 3.72 -10.95
CA ILE A 90 15.05 3.57 -10.72
C ILE A 90 15.73 4.93 -10.60
N ALA A 91 15.32 5.94 -11.39
CA ALA A 91 15.86 7.29 -11.25
C ALA A 91 15.54 7.93 -9.89
N GLN A 92 14.43 7.52 -9.24
CA GLN A 92 14.04 7.97 -7.90
C GLN A 92 14.81 7.25 -6.77
N ASP A 93 15.53 6.16 -7.07
CA ASP A 93 16.35 5.37 -6.14
C ASP A 93 17.55 6.15 -5.56
N ILE A 94 17.95 7.25 -6.19
CA ILE A 94 19.26 7.88 -6.00
C ILE A 94 19.30 8.83 -4.78
N GLN A 95 18.17 9.11 -4.14
CA GLN A 95 18.11 10.08 -3.05
C GLN A 95 17.83 9.39 -1.70
N SER A 96 18.80 9.57 -0.79
CA SER A 96 18.83 9.23 0.64
C SER A 96 18.90 7.74 1.00
N ALA A 97 20.01 7.35 1.65
CA ALA A 97 20.06 6.17 2.52
C ALA A 97 19.25 6.51 3.78
N PRO A 98 18.01 6.02 3.91
CA PRO A 98 17.18 6.39 5.04
C PRO A 98 17.66 5.63 6.28
N ASP A 99 17.52 6.23 7.46
CA ASP A 99 17.79 5.57 8.74
C ASP A 99 16.81 4.40 9.03
N SER A 100 15.81 4.21 8.16
CA SER A 100 14.74 3.22 8.28
C SER A 100 14.35 2.65 6.92
N LEU A 101 13.58 1.57 6.90
CA LEU A 101 12.94 1.06 5.69
C LEU A 101 11.76 1.95 5.28
N ARG A 102 11.88 2.61 4.14
CA ARG A 102 10.82 3.45 3.57
C ARG A 102 10.04 2.70 2.50
N VAL A 103 8.74 2.97 2.44
CA VAL A 103 7.83 2.46 1.41
C VAL A 103 7.27 3.62 0.61
N HIS A 104 7.53 3.64 -0.70
CA HIS A 104 6.85 4.49 -1.66
C HIS A 104 5.71 3.71 -2.30
N PHE A 105 4.48 4.15 -2.07
CA PHE A 105 3.28 3.47 -2.57
C PHE A 105 2.57 4.26 -3.67
N TYR A 106 2.44 3.61 -4.83
CA TYR A 106 1.66 4.05 -5.98
C TYR A 106 0.52 3.07 -6.22
N ALA A 107 -0.72 3.54 -6.14
CA ALA A 107 -1.92 2.75 -6.42
C ALA A 107 -2.20 2.62 -7.93
N ALA A 108 -1.61 3.47 -8.76
CA ALA A 108 -1.75 3.48 -10.21
C ALA A 108 -0.47 4.00 -10.91
N PRO A 109 -0.16 3.58 -12.15
CA PRO A 109 1.13 3.88 -12.77
C PRO A 109 1.38 5.38 -13.00
N TYR A 110 0.35 6.13 -13.42
CA TYR A 110 0.44 7.59 -13.63
C TYR A 110 0.88 8.36 -12.36
N GLN A 111 0.74 7.76 -11.17
CA GLN A 111 1.16 8.38 -9.92
C GLN A 111 2.69 8.44 -9.78
N VAL A 112 3.43 7.57 -10.48
CA VAL A 112 4.90 7.64 -10.55
C VAL A 112 5.35 8.93 -11.24
N VAL A 113 4.62 9.35 -12.28
CA VAL A 113 4.87 10.61 -13.00
C VAL A 113 4.55 11.83 -12.12
N ARG A 114 3.53 11.74 -11.27
CA ARG A 114 3.08 12.82 -10.36
C ARG A 114 3.51 12.62 -8.89
N SER A 115 4.67 11.98 -8.66
CA SER A 115 5.14 11.60 -7.32
C SER A 115 5.21 12.77 -6.33
N ARG A 116 5.71 13.93 -6.77
CA ARG A 116 5.86 15.13 -5.92
C ARG A 116 4.55 15.63 -5.31
N GLN A 117 3.45 15.57 -6.07
CA GLN A 117 2.14 16.00 -5.56
C GLN A 117 1.67 15.08 -4.44
N ARG A 118 1.85 13.77 -4.63
CA ARG A 118 1.45 12.74 -3.68
C ARG A 118 2.31 12.78 -2.40
N GLU A 119 3.59 13.09 -2.53
CA GLU A 119 4.49 13.33 -1.39
C GLU A 119 4.01 14.51 -0.55
N ARG A 120 3.69 15.65 -1.17
CA ARG A 120 3.15 16.84 -0.46
C ARG A 120 1.81 16.56 0.24
N GLN A 121 1.06 15.57 -0.23
CA GLN A 121 -0.20 15.12 0.35
C GLN A 121 -0.02 14.06 1.45
N GLY A 122 1.22 13.65 1.75
CA GLY A 122 1.50 12.59 2.74
C GLY A 122 1.00 11.20 2.30
N MET A 123 0.88 10.96 0.99
CA MET A 123 0.28 9.75 0.43
C MET A 123 1.30 8.83 -0.28
N LEU A 124 2.57 9.21 -0.33
CA LEU A 124 3.61 8.50 -1.08
C LEU A 124 4.56 7.73 -0.18
N SER A 125 5.30 8.44 0.68
CA SER A 125 6.38 7.87 1.47
C SER A 125 5.95 7.57 2.91
N PHE A 126 6.15 6.32 3.33
CA PHE A 126 5.80 5.82 4.67
C PHE A 126 6.98 5.09 5.31
N ASP A 127 7.02 5.06 6.64
CA ASP A 127 7.80 4.02 7.31
C ASP A 127 7.17 2.65 7.02
N ALA A 128 7.97 1.60 6.90
CA ALA A 128 7.45 0.29 6.56
C ALA A 128 6.45 -0.27 7.60
N ALA A 129 6.69 -0.04 8.89
CA ALA A 129 5.76 -0.47 9.93
C ALA A 129 4.48 0.38 9.92
N GLU A 130 4.59 1.67 9.61
CA GLU A 130 3.43 2.54 9.36
C GLU A 130 2.60 2.05 8.18
N PHE A 131 3.24 1.75 7.05
CA PHE A 131 2.56 1.25 5.86
C PHE A 131 1.88 -0.10 6.12
N LEU A 132 2.52 -0.99 6.88
CA LEU A 132 1.91 -2.25 7.29
C LEU A 132 0.63 -2.02 8.11
N ARG A 133 0.64 -1.09 9.07
CA ARG A 133 -0.56 -0.72 9.83
C ARG A 133 -1.67 -0.17 8.92
N LEU A 134 -1.33 0.61 7.90
CA LEU A 134 -2.32 1.10 6.92
C LEU A 134 -2.96 -0.05 6.12
N LEU A 135 -2.18 -1.06 5.73
CA LEU A 135 -2.72 -2.28 5.09
C LEU A 135 -3.64 -3.06 6.04
N GLU A 136 -3.28 -3.17 7.31
CA GLU A 136 -4.14 -3.80 8.33
C GLU A 136 -5.45 -3.04 8.53
N MET A 137 -5.39 -1.72 8.61
CA MET A 137 -6.59 -0.87 8.64
C MET A 137 -7.47 -1.10 7.41
N ALA A 138 -6.90 -1.18 6.20
CA ALA A 138 -7.66 -1.46 4.99
C ALA A 138 -8.35 -2.84 5.03
N ILE A 139 -7.76 -3.83 5.70
CA ILE A 139 -8.37 -5.15 5.89
C ILE A 139 -9.52 -5.09 6.88
N VAL A 140 -9.33 -4.45 8.03
CA VAL A 140 -10.39 -4.26 9.02
C VAL A 140 -11.56 -3.53 8.36
N PHE A 141 -11.27 -2.47 7.61
CA PHE A 141 -12.28 -1.71 6.87
C PHE A 141 -13.09 -2.60 5.91
N ARG A 142 -12.42 -3.41 5.09
CA ARG A 142 -13.08 -4.33 4.16
C ARG A 142 -13.84 -5.48 4.83
N THR A 143 -13.45 -5.85 6.04
CA THR A 143 -14.10 -6.93 6.79
C THR A 143 -15.35 -6.41 7.50
N MET A 144 -15.30 -5.18 8.01
CA MET A 144 -16.38 -4.57 8.78
C MET A 144 -17.46 -3.92 7.92
N LEU A 145 -17.13 -3.48 6.71
CA LEU A 145 -18.08 -2.83 5.80
C LEU A 145 -18.23 -3.61 4.50
N LEU A 146 -19.47 -3.85 4.10
CA LEU A 146 -19.81 -4.38 2.78
C LEU A 146 -19.43 -3.39 1.67
N PRO A 147 -19.21 -3.84 0.41
CA PRO A 147 -18.85 -2.96 -0.69
C PRO A 147 -19.76 -1.73 -0.83
N ASP A 148 -21.07 -1.91 -0.84
CA ASP A 148 -22.04 -0.81 -0.96
C ASP A 148 -21.97 0.18 0.23
N GLN A 149 -21.65 -0.32 1.42
CA GLN A 149 -21.45 0.52 2.61
C GLN A 149 -20.16 1.33 2.51
N GLN A 150 -19.11 0.76 1.92
CA GLN A 150 -17.87 1.50 1.64
C GLN A 150 -18.13 2.61 0.61
N GLU A 151 -18.85 2.33 -0.47
CA GLU A 151 -19.18 3.33 -1.49
C GLU A 151 -19.98 4.49 -0.90
N MET A 152 -21.04 4.18 -0.15
CA MET A 152 -21.85 5.19 0.54
C MET A 152 -21.04 6.00 1.56
N LEU A 153 -20.12 5.37 2.30
CA LEU A 153 -19.24 6.11 3.21
C LEU A 153 -18.31 7.07 2.46
N LEU A 154 -17.79 6.67 1.29
CA LEU A 154 -16.99 7.55 0.45
C LEU A 154 -17.79 8.77 0.00
N GLU A 155 -19.02 8.54 -0.46
CA GLU A 155 -19.94 9.61 -0.86
C GLU A 155 -20.16 10.59 0.29
N LEU A 156 -20.50 10.09 1.48
CA LEU A 156 -20.71 10.89 2.69
C LEU A 156 -19.51 11.76 3.05
N LEU A 157 -18.30 11.19 3.01
CA LEU A 157 -17.06 11.92 3.34
C LEU A 157 -16.67 12.94 2.26
N THR A 158 -17.31 12.91 1.08
CA THR A 158 -17.10 13.87 0.00
C THR A 158 -18.21 14.90 -0.13
N LEU A 159 -19.30 14.76 0.63
CA LEU A 159 -20.40 15.74 0.67
C LEU A 159 -19.89 17.12 1.08
N ARG A 160 -20.49 18.15 0.50
CA ARG A 160 -20.17 19.56 0.78
C ARG A 160 -21.24 20.28 1.57
N ASP A 161 -22.45 19.73 1.66
CA ASP A 161 -23.57 20.35 2.38
C ASP A 161 -23.64 19.83 3.83
N PRO A 162 -23.28 20.66 4.82
CA PRO A 162 -23.29 20.26 6.23
C PRO A 162 -24.70 20.04 6.80
N LYS A 163 -25.77 20.56 6.17
CA LYS A 163 -27.15 20.36 6.63
C LYS A 163 -27.65 18.94 6.30
N GLU A 164 -27.27 18.43 5.14
CA GLU A 164 -27.64 17.09 4.70
C GLU A 164 -26.75 16.01 5.32
N GLU A 165 -25.50 16.35 5.64
CA GLU A 165 -24.51 15.41 6.20
C GLU A 165 -25.02 14.71 7.46
N GLY A 166 -25.62 15.44 8.41
CA GLY A 166 -26.09 14.87 9.67
C GLY A 166 -27.22 13.83 9.48
N PHE A 167 -28.16 14.10 8.57
CA PHE A 167 -29.26 13.19 8.27
C PHE A 167 -28.76 11.92 7.57
N TYR A 168 -27.97 12.07 6.50
CA TYR A 168 -27.44 10.92 5.77
C TYR A 168 -26.47 10.09 6.61
N TRP A 169 -25.69 10.73 7.49
CA TRP A 169 -24.83 10.02 8.44
C TRP A 169 -25.63 9.17 9.42
N GLY A 170 -26.72 9.70 9.99
CA GLY A 170 -27.60 8.95 10.88
C GLY A 170 -28.21 7.72 10.18
N ARG A 171 -28.67 7.88 8.94
CA ARG A 171 -29.18 6.77 8.12
C ARG A 171 -28.09 5.74 7.83
N PHE A 172 -26.90 6.19 7.47
CA PHE A 172 -25.73 5.34 7.23
C PHE A 172 -25.41 4.47 8.43
N LEU A 173 -25.26 5.08 9.62
CA LEU A 173 -25.05 4.35 10.85
C LEU A 173 -26.19 3.36 11.11
N GLY A 174 -27.45 3.72 10.85
CA GLY A 174 -28.59 2.81 10.99
C GLY A 174 -28.45 1.46 10.25
N MET A 175 -27.67 1.41 9.16
CA MET A 175 -27.44 0.21 8.35
C MET A 175 -26.21 -0.60 8.77
N LEU A 176 -25.37 -0.08 9.67
CA LEU A 176 -24.14 -0.74 10.09
C LEU A 176 -24.36 -1.65 11.31
N THR A 177 -23.54 -2.71 11.39
CA THR A 177 -23.41 -3.52 12.60
C THR A 177 -22.82 -2.69 13.75
N PRO A 178 -23.07 -3.06 15.03
CA PRO A 178 -22.47 -2.35 16.17
C PRO A 178 -20.94 -2.27 16.09
N THR A 179 -20.27 -3.36 15.71
CA THR A 179 -18.82 -3.40 15.57
C THR A 179 -18.28 -2.48 14.47
N ALA A 180 -19.01 -2.35 13.35
CA ALA A 180 -18.64 -1.41 12.29
C ALA A 180 -18.79 0.04 12.75
N LYS A 181 -19.84 0.36 13.53
CA LYS A 181 -20.02 1.70 14.13
C LYS A 181 -18.87 2.05 15.07
N ASP A 182 -18.58 1.15 16.01
CA ASP A 182 -17.50 1.33 16.99
C ASP A 182 -16.15 1.56 16.30
N MET A 183 -15.87 0.83 15.22
CA MET A 183 -14.67 1.02 14.42
C MET A 183 -14.61 2.43 13.80
N LEU A 184 -15.68 2.90 13.16
CA LEU A 184 -15.71 4.23 12.53
C LEU A 184 -15.59 5.36 13.56
N ASP A 185 -16.23 5.19 14.72
CA ASP A 185 -16.18 6.15 15.83
C ASP A 185 -14.79 6.18 16.48
N ALA A 186 -14.19 5.01 16.73
CA ALA A 186 -12.83 4.90 17.25
C ALA A 186 -11.81 5.53 16.30
N TRP A 187 -12.00 5.37 14.99
CA TRP A 187 -11.15 5.99 13.98
C TRP A 187 -11.39 7.49 13.82
N ARG A 188 -12.53 8.01 14.30
CA ARG A 188 -12.98 9.39 14.07
C ARG A 188 -12.93 9.75 12.59
N ILE A 189 -13.43 8.84 11.74
CA ILE A 189 -13.22 8.90 10.29
C ILE A 189 -13.76 10.19 9.64
N ARG A 190 -14.80 10.79 10.24
CA ARG A 190 -15.39 12.07 9.80
C ARG A 190 -14.40 13.24 9.86
N ALA A 191 -13.41 13.17 10.75
CA ALA A 191 -12.40 14.21 10.92
C ALA A 191 -11.14 13.94 10.08
N TRP A 192 -11.11 12.87 9.27
CA TRP A 192 -9.93 12.55 8.48
C TRP A 192 -9.75 13.54 7.32
N PRO A 193 -8.50 13.88 6.98
CA PRO A 193 -8.19 14.56 5.74
C PRO A 193 -8.65 13.73 4.53
N ARG A 194 -9.08 14.41 3.46
CA ARG A 194 -9.56 13.77 2.22
C ARG A 194 -8.52 12.83 1.62
N GLU A 195 -7.25 13.21 1.72
CA GLU A 195 -6.09 12.45 1.26
C GLU A 195 -5.97 11.11 2.01
N ARG A 196 -6.21 11.12 3.34
CA ARG A 196 -6.17 9.91 4.17
C ARG A 196 -7.33 8.97 3.85
N VAL A 197 -8.53 9.51 3.64
CA VAL A 197 -9.68 8.73 3.18
C VAL A 197 -9.35 8.11 1.83
N ARG A 198 -8.91 8.91 0.85
CA ARG A 198 -8.52 8.42 -0.47
C ARG A 198 -7.46 7.32 -0.40
N LEU A 199 -6.44 7.47 0.44
CA LEU A 199 -5.39 6.46 0.62
C LEU A 199 -5.99 5.13 1.13
N LEU A 200 -6.91 5.16 2.09
CA LEU A 200 -7.58 3.95 2.59
C LEU A 200 -8.28 3.20 1.44
N TYR A 201 -9.09 3.89 0.64
CA TYR A 201 -9.78 3.29 -0.52
C TYR A 201 -8.82 2.82 -1.62
N GLU A 202 -7.68 3.48 -1.79
CA GLU A 202 -6.65 2.99 -2.71
C GLU A 202 -6.03 1.67 -2.19
N LEU A 203 -5.79 1.56 -0.88
CA LEU A 203 -5.23 0.36 -0.23
C LEU A 203 -6.20 -0.81 -0.20
N THR A 204 -7.53 -0.61 -0.17
CA THR A 204 -8.50 -1.72 -0.21
C THR A 204 -8.34 -2.60 -1.46
N ARG A 205 -7.84 -2.01 -2.56
CA ARG A 205 -7.54 -2.71 -3.82
C ARG A 205 -6.32 -3.63 -3.73
N PHE A 206 -5.46 -3.43 -2.74
CA PHE A 206 -4.20 -4.17 -2.52
C PHE A 206 -4.28 -5.17 -1.38
N VAL A 207 -5.40 -5.23 -0.66
CA VAL A 207 -5.62 -6.21 0.39
C VAL A 207 -6.69 -7.21 -0.02
N TYR A 208 -6.60 -8.43 0.52
CA TYR A 208 -7.57 -9.49 0.26
C TYR A 208 -8.28 -9.87 1.55
N VAL A 209 -9.60 -10.01 1.46
CA VAL A 209 -10.47 -10.55 2.51
C VAL A 209 -11.28 -11.65 1.84
N ASP A 210 -11.27 -12.83 2.43
CA ASP A 210 -12.12 -13.93 1.98
C ASP A 210 -13.51 -13.79 2.60
N PHE A 211 -14.49 -13.40 1.78
CA PHE A 211 -15.87 -13.23 2.24
C PHE A 211 -16.64 -14.56 2.32
N SER A 212 -16.04 -15.68 1.88
CA SER A 212 -16.69 -17.00 1.92
C SER A 212 -16.79 -17.59 3.34
N GLN A 213 -16.08 -17.02 4.31
CA GLN A 213 -16.12 -17.43 5.72
C GLN A 213 -16.95 -16.48 6.62
N SER A 214 -17.57 -15.46 6.02
CA SER A 214 -18.30 -14.41 6.74
C SER A 214 -19.82 -14.56 6.54
N VAL A 215 -20.38 -15.70 6.96
CA VAL A 215 -21.83 -15.93 7.07
C VAL A 215 -22.13 -16.62 8.39
#